data_AF-A0A1E1M145-F1
#
_entry.id   AF-A0A1E1M145-F1
#
_cell.length_a   1.000
_cell.length_b   1.000
_cell.length_c   1.000
_cell.angle_alpha   90.00
_cell.angle_beta   90.00
_cell.angle_gamma   90.00
#
_symmetry.space_group_name_H-M   'P 1'
#
loop_
_entity.id
_entity.type
_entity.pdbx_description
1 polymer ?
#
loop_
_entity_poly.entity_id
_entity_poly.type
_entity_poly.pdbx_seq_one_letter_code
_entity_poly.pdbx_strand_id
1 'polypeptide(L)'
;MKSAGLSVLAGTTLLPGVLAHPAARQATEFVNHCGRPIVFHQAFPAPLGSNAGYNGETMTLPAHGGSKTLPMIVKPPGQSGGVSTKFRWEGDHHLNGEFQFEYTLVAVADAAHQAGLTWDPSLVDAGGPGKGGRGPFGHVNVKITPSQTEDPSRYWNCVPVTCKANQECAHAYKYYDNHNTRDHGRILCESMIFKLRMEVSSI
;
A
#
# COMPACT_ATOMS: atom_id res chain seq x y z
N MET A 1 32.40 21.75 33.90
CA MET A 1 32.46 21.15 32.54
C MET A 1 31.23 20.27 32.36
N LYS A 2 30.51 20.45 31.25
CA LYS A 2 29.24 19.78 30.91
C LYS A 2 29.51 18.31 30.56
N SER A 3 28.76 17.38 31.15
CA SER A 3 28.60 16.03 30.60
C SER A 3 27.20 15.89 30.05
N ALA A 4 27.11 15.73 28.74
CA ALA A 4 25.87 15.54 28.00
C ALA A 4 25.32 14.14 28.26
N GLY A 5 24.03 14.07 28.62
CA GLY A 5 23.29 12.82 28.66
C GLY A 5 23.02 12.33 27.24
N LEU A 6 23.50 11.13 26.94
CA LEU A 6 23.18 10.42 25.70
C LEU A 6 21.86 9.66 25.94
N SER A 7 20.76 10.19 25.42
CA SER A 7 19.47 9.50 25.39
C SER A 7 19.49 8.50 24.24
N VAL A 8 19.57 7.20 24.55
CA VAL A 8 19.46 6.13 23.56
C VAL A 8 17.98 6.03 23.15
N LEU A 9 17.67 6.43 21.91
CA LEU A 9 16.35 6.21 21.32
C LEU A 9 16.11 4.70 21.12
N ALA A 10 14.89 4.30 21.47
CA ALA A 10 14.36 2.95 21.39
C ALA A 10 14.55 2.32 20.00
N GLY A 11 14.99 1.06 20.03
CA GLY A 11 15.28 0.26 18.86
C GLY A 11 14.04 -0.10 18.04
N THR A 12 14.20 0.03 16.74
CA THR A 12 13.41 -0.67 15.72
C THR A 12 13.64 -2.18 15.83
N THR A 13 12.67 -2.92 16.33
CA THR A 13 12.61 -4.38 16.18
C THR A 13 12.26 -4.72 14.73
N LEU A 14 13.28 -4.95 13.91
CA LEU A 14 13.12 -5.58 12.60
C LEU A 14 12.79 -7.07 12.80
N LEU A 15 11.66 -7.52 12.25
CA LEU A 15 11.26 -8.93 12.22
C LEU A 15 12.33 -9.77 11.50
N PRO A 16 12.75 -10.93 12.05
CA PRO A 16 13.72 -11.80 11.40
C PRO A 16 13.09 -12.44 10.15
N GLY A 17 13.69 -12.20 8.98
CA GLY A 17 13.30 -12.81 7.70
C GLY A 17 12.93 -11.83 6.59
N VAL A 18 12.78 -10.53 6.89
CA VAL A 18 12.63 -9.50 5.85
C VAL A 18 14.02 -9.03 5.46
N LEU A 19 14.49 -9.43 4.27
CA LEU A 19 15.69 -8.83 3.67
C LEU A 19 15.36 -7.36 3.32
N ALA A 20 15.64 -6.46 4.26
CA ALA A 20 15.72 -5.04 3.96
C ALA A 20 16.90 -4.85 3.00
N HIS A 21 16.61 -4.55 1.73
CA HIS A 21 17.66 -4.20 0.77
C HIS A 21 18.41 -2.94 1.25
N PRO A 22 19.75 -2.89 1.14
CA PRO A 22 20.55 -1.76 1.60
C PRO A 22 20.45 -0.58 0.62
N ALA A 23 19.28 0.07 0.60
CA ALA A 23 18.99 1.43 0.14
C ALA A 23 17.46 1.59 0.19
N ALA A 24 16.92 2.00 1.33
CA ALA A 24 15.50 2.35 1.45
C ALA A 24 15.22 3.60 0.60
N ARG A 25 15.00 3.41 -0.71
CA ARG A 25 14.44 4.47 -1.57
C ARG A 25 12.98 4.21 -1.91
N GLN A 26 12.46 2.98 -1.75
CA GLN A 26 11.08 2.60 -2.08
C GLN A 26 10.19 2.46 -0.85
N ALA A 27 9.08 3.21 -0.80
CA ALA A 27 8.21 3.29 0.37
C ALA A 27 6.72 3.45 0.01
N THR A 28 5.84 3.00 0.90
CA THR A 28 4.43 3.38 0.89
C THR A 28 4.20 4.47 1.93
N GLU A 29 3.50 5.55 1.56
CA GLU A 29 3.09 6.61 2.48
C GLU A 29 1.57 6.65 2.56
N PHE A 30 1.04 6.65 3.77
CA PHE A 30 -0.40 6.76 4.05
C PHE A 30 -0.64 8.04 4.83
N VAL A 31 -1.60 8.85 4.39
CA VAL A 31 -1.95 10.13 5.02
C VAL A 31 -3.46 10.23 5.20
N ASN A 32 -3.89 10.60 6.41
CA ASN A 32 -5.29 10.75 6.78
C ASN A 32 -5.59 12.21 7.14
N HIS A 33 -6.26 12.92 6.24
CA HIS A 33 -6.72 14.29 6.45
C HIS A 33 -8.12 14.35 7.07
N CYS A 34 -8.78 13.21 7.33
CA CYS A 34 -10.11 13.15 7.92
C CYS A 34 -10.06 13.27 9.45
N GLY A 35 -11.22 13.61 10.05
CA GLY A 35 -11.36 13.75 11.51
C GLY A 35 -11.50 12.43 12.28
N ARG A 36 -11.45 11.28 11.59
CA ARG A 36 -11.55 9.94 12.20
C ARG A 36 -10.27 9.15 11.93
N PRO A 37 -9.68 8.46 12.91
CA PRO A 37 -8.51 7.62 12.67
C PRO A 37 -8.82 6.44 11.73
N ILE A 38 -7.80 5.99 11.00
CA ILE A 38 -7.87 4.83 10.10
C ILE A 38 -7.04 3.70 10.71
N VAL A 39 -7.55 2.47 10.63
CA VAL A 39 -6.83 1.27 11.01
C VAL A 39 -6.47 0.50 9.74
N PHE A 40 -5.23 0.01 9.67
CA PHE A 40 -4.75 -0.73 8.52
C PHE A 40 -3.76 -1.83 8.89
N HIS A 41 -3.63 -2.84 8.05
CA HIS A 41 -2.65 -3.91 8.17
C HIS A 41 -2.18 -4.37 6.78
N GLN A 42 -1.02 -5.02 6.71
CA GLN A 42 -0.46 -5.52 5.46
C GLN A 42 -0.45 -7.04 5.45
N ALA A 43 -1.08 -7.66 4.47
CA ALA A 43 -0.90 -9.07 4.14
C ALA A 43 0.18 -9.19 3.06
N PHE A 44 1.12 -10.12 3.20
CA PHE A 44 2.17 -10.34 2.21
C PHE A 44 2.60 -11.81 2.13
N PRO A 45 3.21 -12.24 1.00
CA PRO A 45 3.64 -13.62 0.82
C PRO A 45 4.65 -13.99 1.90
N ALA A 46 4.54 -15.19 2.45
CA ALA A 46 5.52 -15.65 3.43
C ALA A 46 6.85 -16.05 2.76
N PRO A 47 7.95 -16.07 3.53
CA PRO A 47 9.24 -16.56 3.04
C PRO A 47 9.13 -17.96 2.41
N LEU A 48 10.05 -18.26 1.48
CA LEU A 48 10.13 -19.56 0.81
C LEU A 48 10.18 -20.69 1.86
N GLY A 49 9.26 -21.67 1.75
CA GLY A 49 9.14 -22.79 2.69
C GLY A 49 8.02 -22.65 3.73
N SER A 50 7.29 -21.53 3.77
CA SER A 50 6.06 -21.37 4.56
C SER A 50 4.82 -21.38 3.67
N ASN A 51 3.79 -22.12 4.09
CA ASN A 51 2.53 -22.25 3.35
C ASN A 51 1.47 -21.21 3.74
N ALA A 52 1.75 -20.34 4.72
CA ALA A 52 0.79 -19.35 5.22
C ALA A 52 1.30 -17.95 4.92
N GLY A 53 0.53 -17.12 4.21
CA GLY A 53 0.82 -15.68 4.06
C GLY A 53 0.94 -15.00 5.42
N TYR A 54 1.77 -13.96 5.50
CA TYR A 54 1.96 -13.21 6.74
C TYR A 54 1.00 -12.03 6.79
N ASN A 55 0.31 -11.88 7.92
CA ASN A 55 -0.46 -10.69 8.25
C ASN A 55 0.36 -9.85 9.23
N GLY A 56 0.77 -8.68 8.77
CA GLY A 56 1.43 -7.67 9.57
C GLY A 56 0.56 -7.16 10.70
N GLU A 57 1.21 -6.50 11.66
CA GLU A 57 0.55 -5.87 12.79
C GLU A 57 -0.50 -4.86 12.31
N THR A 58 -1.59 -4.78 13.07
CA THR A 58 -2.58 -3.73 12.87
C THR A 58 -2.01 -2.40 13.35
N MET A 59 -2.02 -1.41 12.48
CA MET A 59 -1.50 -0.07 12.70
C MET A 59 -2.64 0.95 12.65
N THR A 60 -2.50 2.02 13.43
CA THR A 60 -3.41 3.17 13.38
C THR A 60 -2.73 4.35 12.68
N LEU A 61 -3.48 4.97 11.78
CA LEU A 61 -3.16 6.23 11.12
C LEU A 61 -4.01 7.34 11.77
N PRO A 62 -3.40 8.25 12.55
CA PRO A 62 -4.13 9.27 13.30
C PRO A 62 -5.00 10.17 12.41
N ALA A 63 -6.03 10.78 13.01
CA ALA A 63 -6.84 11.80 12.35
C ALA A 63 -6.05 13.10 12.09
N HIS A 64 -6.66 14.02 11.33
CA HIS A 64 -6.21 15.41 11.17
C HIS A 64 -4.77 15.60 10.65
N GLY A 65 -4.42 14.86 9.60
CA GLY A 65 -3.11 14.93 8.94
C GLY A 65 -2.11 13.89 9.43
N GLY A 66 -2.55 12.90 10.22
CA GLY A 66 -1.72 11.77 10.62
C GLY A 66 -1.14 11.05 9.41
N SER A 67 0.14 10.67 9.48
CA SER A 67 0.84 9.99 8.40
C SER A 67 1.65 8.79 8.90
N LYS A 68 1.84 7.81 8.02
CA LYS A 68 2.76 6.68 8.23
C LYS A 68 3.50 6.38 6.94
N THR A 69 4.82 6.24 7.04
CA THR A 69 5.65 5.74 5.94
C THR A 69 6.18 4.37 6.30
N LEU A 70 6.03 3.40 5.40
CA LEU A 70 6.54 2.03 5.55
C LEU A 70 7.45 1.70 4.36
N PRO A 71 8.55 0.95 4.57
CA PRO A 71 9.34 0.44 3.46
C PRO A 71 8.47 -0.49 2.60
N MET A 72 8.65 -0.44 1.28
CA MET A 72 8.01 -1.43 0.41
C MET A 72 8.62 -2.81 0.64
N ILE A 73 7.77 -3.82 0.76
CA ILE A 73 8.19 -5.21 0.88
C ILE A 73 8.46 -5.74 -0.52
N VAL A 74 9.69 -6.19 -0.74
CA VAL A 74 10.12 -6.78 -2.00
C VAL A 74 9.65 -8.23 -2.07
N LYS A 75 9.00 -8.59 -3.17
CA LYS A 75 8.62 -9.96 -3.48
C LYS A 75 9.90 -10.79 -3.74
N PRO A 76 10.15 -11.87 -2.99
CA PRO A 76 11.27 -12.76 -3.27
C PRO A 76 11.14 -13.42 -4.65
N PRO A 77 12.28 -13.68 -5.35
CA PRO A 77 12.27 -14.44 -6.59
C PRO A 77 11.59 -15.81 -6.42
N GLY A 78 10.81 -16.23 -7.42
CA GLY A 78 10.14 -17.54 -7.43
C GLY A 78 8.86 -17.65 -6.60
N GLN A 79 8.43 -16.59 -5.91
CA GLN A 79 7.14 -16.58 -5.22
C GLN A 79 6.00 -16.07 -6.12
N SER A 80 4.76 -16.36 -5.75
CA SER A 80 3.55 -15.76 -6.33
C SER A 80 2.89 -14.82 -5.31
N GLY A 81 2.21 -13.78 -5.79
CA GLY A 81 1.52 -12.80 -4.93
C GLY A 81 2.32 -11.52 -4.70
N GLY A 82 1.63 -10.55 -4.10
CA GLY A 82 2.14 -9.23 -3.74
C GLY A 82 1.68 -8.84 -2.33
N VAL A 83 1.93 -7.60 -1.95
CA VAL A 83 1.48 -7.02 -0.68
C VAL A 83 0.08 -6.46 -0.87
N SER A 84 -0.83 -6.78 0.05
CA SER A 84 -2.17 -6.21 0.12
C SER A 84 -2.31 -5.44 1.43
N THR A 85 -2.50 -4.13 1.36
CA THR A 85 -2.75 -3.29 2.54
C THR A 85 -4.25 -3.04 2.65
N LYS A 86 -4.85 -3.43 3.76
CA LYS A 86 -6.29 -3.30 3.99
C LYS A 86 -6.57 -2.19 4.98
N PHE A 87 -7.54 -1.33 4.67
CA PHE A 87 -7.89 -0.15 5.43
C PHE A 87 -9.36 -0.14 5.81
N ARG A 88 -9.63 0.36 7.02
CA ARG A 88 -10.97 0.66 7.54
C ARG A 88 -10.90 1.81 8.52
N TRP A 89 -12.03 2.43 8.85
CA TRP A 89 -12.04 3.38 9.95
C TRP A 89 -11.84 2.69 11.29
N GLU A 90 -11.22 3.40 12.24
CA GLU A 90 -11.12 2.93 13.62
C GLU A 90 -12.51 2.73 14.23
N GLY A 91 -12.76 1.54 14.77
CA GLY A 91 -14.05 1.13 15.33
C GLY A 91 -14.99 0.42 14.35
N ASP A 92 -14.75 0.49 13.03
CA ASP A 92 -15.54 -0.29 12.07
C ASP A 92 -15.12 -1.76 12.11
N HIS A 93 -16.06 -2.70 12.00
CA HIS A 93 -15.74 -4.12 11.92
C HIS A 93 -15.27 -4.50 10.51
N HIS A 94 -14.31 -5.42 10.36
CA HIS A 94 -13.79 -5.84 9.05
C HIS A 94 -14.88 -6.44 8.15
N LEU A 95 -15.94 -7.03 8.74
CA LEU A 95 -17.11 -7.53 8.00
C LEU A 95 -17.94 -6.43 7.32
N ASN A 96 -17.76 -5.16 7.73
CA ASN A 96 -18.44 -4.00 7.13
C ASN A 96 -17.73 -3.50 5.86
N GLY A 97 -16.58 -4.12 5.53
CA GLY A 97 -15.84 -3.87 4.32
C GLY A 97 -14.51 -3.17 4.54
N GLU A 98 -13.60 -3.41 3.62
CA GLU A 98 -12.23 -2.88 3.65
C GLU A 98 -11.88 -2.28 2.29
N PHE A 99 -11.18 -1.15 2.30
CA PHE A 99 -10.50 -0.65 1.11
C PHE A 99 -9.15 -1.36 1.02
N GLN A 100 -8.77 -1.81 -0.16
CA GLN A 100 -7.51 -2.52 -0.37
C GLN A 100 -6.59 -1.75 -1.31
N PHE A 101 -5.31 -1.82 -1.03
CA PHE A 101 -4.26 -1.29 -1.88
C PHE A 101 -3.20 -2.37 -2.03
N GLU A 102 -3.07 -2.86 -3.26
CA GLU A 102 -2.18 -3.97 -3.59
C GLU A 102 -0.98 -3.47 -4.38
N TYR A 103 0.19 -4.00 -4.08
CA TYR A 103 1.37 -3.78 -4.89
C TYR A 103 2.26 -5.01 -4.94
N THR A 104 2.97 -5.17 -6.04
CA THR A 104 4.02 -6.16 -6.21
C THR A 104 5.29 -5.45 -6.64
N LEU A 105 6.32 -5.54 -5.81
CA LEU A 105 7.64 -5.03 -6.10
C LEU A 105 8.57 -6.22 -6.38
N VAL A 106 9.06 -6.37 -7.61
CA VAL A 106 9.89 -7.51 -8.00
C VAL A 106 11.37 -7.16 -7.86
N ALA A 107 12.14 -7.97 -7.14
CA ALA A 107 13.61 -7.90 -7.15
C ALA A 107 14.11 -8.24 -8.55
N VAL A 108 14.86 -7.34 -9.20
CA VAL A 108 15.50 -7.64 -10.48
C VAL A 108 16.87 -8.26 -10.21
N ALA A 109 17.18 -9.32 -10.97
CA ALA A 109 18.36 -10.15 -10.74
C ALA A 109 19.68 -9.48 -11.13
N ASP A 110 19.65 -8.40 -11.90
CA ASP A 110 20.82 -7.60 -12.23
C ASP A 110 20.64 -6.16 -11.74
N ALA A 111 21.75 -5.53 -11.34
CA ALA A 111 21.75 -4.16 -10.82
C ALA A 111 21.49 -3.08 -11.91
N ALA A 112 21.37 -3.48 -13.18
CA ALA A 112 21.16 -2.58 -14.32
C ALA A 112 19.67 -2.40 -14.66
N HIS A 113 18.83 -3.40 -14.35
CA HIS A 113 17.39 -3.37 -14.48
C HIS A 113 16.76 -3.07 -13.13
N GLN A 114 15.84 -2.10 -13.11
CA GLN A 114 15.28 -1.52 -11.89
C GLN A 114 13.99 -2.23 -11.48
N ALA A 115 13.75 -2.35 -10.17
CA ALA A 115 12.63 -3.10 -9.62
C ALA A 115 11.29 -2.60 -10.18
N GLY A 116 10.66 -3.43 -11.02
CA GLY A 116 9.33 -3.16 -11.57
C GLY A 116 8.28 -3.19 -10.46
N LEU A 117 7.42 -2.17 -10.43
CA LEU A 117 6.30 -2.08 -9.50
C LEU A 117 4.99 -2.19 -10.26
N THR A 118 4.16 -3.14 -9.86
CA THR A 118 2.75 -3.17 -10.27
C THR A 118 1.89 -2.87 -9.06
N TRP A 119 0.86 -2.05 -9.21
CA TRP A 119 -0.01 -1.71 -8.10
C TRP A 119 -1.44 -1.47 -8.56
N ASP A 120 -2.39 -1.65 -7.65
CA ASP A 120 -3.80 -1.39 -7.90
C ASP A 120 -4.56 -1.09 -6.60
N PRO A 121 -5.53 -0.17 -6.61
CA PRO A 121 -6.56 -0.13 -5.60
C PRO A 121 -7.58 -1.24 -5.84
N SER A 122 -8.05 -1.86 -4.76
CA SER A 122 -9.04 -2.93 -4.80
C SER A 122 -10.21 -2.61 -3.88
N LEU A 123 -11.41 -2.85 -4.42
CA LEU A 123 -12.70 -2.73 -3.77
C LEU A 123 -13.40 -4.09 -3.65
N VAL A 124 -12.67 -5.19 -3.84
CA VAL A 124 -13.22 -6.56 -3.79
C VAL A 124 -13.90 -6.87 -2.46
N ASP A 125 -13.34 -6.39 -1.35
CA ASP A 125 -13.92 -6.58 0.00
C ASP A 125 -14.63 -5.31 0.51
N ALA A 126 -14.92 -4.35 -0.36
CA ALA A 126 -15.37 -3.02 0.04
C ALA A 126 -16.81 -2.98 0.59
N GLY A 127 -17.63 -3.98 0.32
CA GLY A 127 -18.94 -4.20 0.93
C GLY A 127 -18.95 -5.30 1.99
N GLY A 128 -17.77 -5.78 2.41
CA GLY A 128 -17.56 -6.95 3.25
C GLY A 128 -16.80 -8.06 2.52
N PRO A 129 -16.40 -9.15 3.20
CA PRO A 129 -15.60 -10.21 2.60
C PRO A 129 -16.22 -10.78 1.31
N GLY A 130 -15.46 -10.71 0.21
CA GLY A 130 -15.88 -11.16 -1.12
C GLY A 130 -17.02 -10.35 -1.76
N LYS A 131 -17.36 -9.19 -1.20
CA LYS A 131 -18.44 -8.33 -1.68
C LYS A 131 -17.87 -6.98 -2.14
N GLY A 132 -18.01 -6.70 -3.43
CA GLY A 132 -17.70 -5.38 -3.96
C GLY A 132 -18.59 -4.29 -3.35
N GLY A 133 -18.09 -3.05 -3.32
CA GLY A 133 -18.84 -1.92 -2.79
C GLY A 133 -18.05 -0.62 -2.80
N ARG A 134 -18.62 0.44 -2.21
CA ARG A 134 -17.95 1.76 -2.10
C ARG A 134 -16.87 1.79 -1.02
N GLY A 135 -16.83 0.81 -0.12
CA GLY A 135 -15.80 0.70 0.91
C GLY A 135 -16.08 1.57 2.12
N PRO A 136 -15.25 1.42 3.16
CA PRO A 136 -15.30 2.29 4.34
C PRO A 136 -15.12 3.76 3.96
N PHE A 137 -14.41 4.04 2.85
CA PHE A 137 -14.10 5.38 2.37
C PHE A 137 -15.06 5.90 1.29
N GLY A 138 -16.20 5.24 1.08
CA GLY A 138 -17.15 5.61 0.01
C GLY A 138 -17.73 7.02 0.07
N HIS A 139 -17.57 7.72 1.21
CA HIS A 139 -18.08 9.08 1.46
C HIS A 139 -16.97 10.14 1.58
N VAL A 140 -15.70 9.76 1.33
CA VAL A 140 -14.54 10.66 1.37
C VAL A 140 -13.74 10.54 0.07
N ASN A 141 -12.79 11.44 -0.15
CA ASN A 141 -11.88 11.36 -1.28
C ASN A 141 -10.69 10.45 -0.91
N VAL A 142 -10.29 9.59 -1.85
CA VAL A 142 -9.06 8.80 -1.77
C VAL A 142 -8.21 9.10 -3.00
N LYS A 143 -6.94 9.48 -2.80
CA LYS A 143 -6.00 9.73 -3.89
C LYS A 143 -4.75 8.88 -3.70
N ILE A 144 -4.35 8.12 -4.72
CA ILE A 144 -3.11 7.36 -4.73
C ILE A 144 -2.20 7.95 -5.79
N THR A 145 -1.04 8.45 -5.37
CA THR A 145 -0.07 9.11 -6.22
C THR A 145 1.23 8.31 -6.23
N PRO A 146 1.63 7.73 -7.38
CA PRO A 146 2.99 7.28 -7.56
C PRO A 146 3.91 8.50 -7.70
N SER A 147 5.00 8.53 -6.94
CA SER A 147 6.07 9.52 -7.09
C SER A 147 7.31 8.86 -7.67
N GLN A 148 7.78 9.45 -8.76
CA GLN A 148 9.03 9.15 -9.45
C GLN A 148 10.04 10.23 -9.07
N THR A 149 11.35 9.93 -9.02
CA THR A 149 12.33 10.95 -8.61
C THR A 149 13.41 11.30 -9.62
N GLU A 150 13.34 10.88 -10.89
CA GLU A 150 14.45 11.25 -11.81
C GLU A 150 14.02 11.81 -13.19
N ASP A 151 12.86 11.46 -13.77
CA ASP A 151 12.35 12.13 -14.99
C ASP A 151 10.88 11.76 -15.32
N PRO A 152 9.87 12.54 -14.89
CA PRO A 152 8.45 12.23 -15.11
C PRO A 152 8.04 12.05 -16.58
N SER A 153 8.83 12.60 -17.51
CA SER A 153 8.51 12.60 -18.95
C SER A 153 8.78 11.27 -19.65
N ARG A 154 9.53 10.35 -19.02
CA ARG A 154 9.88 9.03 -19.58
C ARG A 154 8.90 7.91 -19.24
N TYR A 155 7.95 8.12 -18.34
CA TYR A 155 7.24 7.03 -17.66
C TYR A 155 5.72 7.14 -17.83
N TRP A 156 5.25 6.80 -19.03
CA TRP A 156 3.87 7.00 -19.50
C TRP A 156 2.76 6.24 -18.73
N ASN A 157 3.09 5.22 -17.91
CA ASN A 157 2.08 4.31 -17.34
C ASN A 157 1.76 4.50 -15.83
N CYS A 158 2.33 5.51 -15.17
CA CYS A 158 2.14 5.74 -13.73
C CYS A 158 1.17 6.90 -13.44
N VAL A 159 -0.11 6.66 -13.66
CA VAL A 159 -1.16 7.65 -13.43
C VAL A 159 -1.62 7.66 -11.97
N PRO A 160 -1.87 8.84 -11.37
CA PRO A 160 -2.54 8.91 -10.07
C PRO A 160 -3.96 8.35 -10.18
N VAL A 161 -4.40 7.59 -9.18
CA VAL A 161 -5.79 7.17 -9.04
C VAL A 161 -6.50 8.10 -8.06
N THR A 162 -7.70 8.56 -8.43
CA THR A 162 -8.55 9.37 -7.56
C THR A 162 -9.93 8.74 -7.45
N CYS A 163 -10.30 8.30 -6.25
CA CYS A 163 -11.64 7.91 -5.88
C CYS A 163 -12.32 9.12 -5.24
N LYS A 164 -13.23 9.80 -5.95
CA LYS A 164 -13.99 10.91 -5.37
C LYS A 164 -15.07 10.39 -4.43
N ALA A 165 -15.39 11.17 -3.40
CA ALA A 165 -16.48 10.85 -2.51
C ALA A 165 -17.79 10.60 -3.28
N ASN A 166 -18.56 9.59 -2.84
CA ASN A 166 -19.79 9.13 -3.47
C ASN A 166 -19.64 8.61 -4.91
N GLN A 167 -18.41 8.44 -5.39
CA GLN A 167 -18.10 7.82 -6.67
C GLN A 167 -17.36 6.52 -6.41
N GLU A 168 -17.53 5.55 -7.31
CA GLU A 168 -16.67 4.39 -7.29
C GLU A 168 -15.29 4.76 -7.81
N CYS A 169 -14.24 4.14 -7.26
CA CYS A 169 -12.90 4.41 -7.69
C CYS A 169 -12.69 3.90 -9.13
N ALA A 170 -12.44 4.82 -10.07
CA ALA A 170 -12.04 4.47 -11.41
C ALA A 170 -10.71 3.69 -11.36
N HIS A 171 -10.58 2.65 -12.17
CA HIS A 171 -9.41 1.74 -12.20
C HIS A 171 -9.22 0.83 -10.98
N ALA A 172 -10.10 0.89 -9.96
CA ALA A 172 -10.03 -0.09 -8.88
C ALA A 172 -10.62 -1.45 -9.30
N TYR A 173 -9.92 -2.52 -8.91
CA TYR A 173 -10.39 -3.89 -9.09
C TYR A 173 -11.58 -4.19 -8.16
N LYS A 174 -12.66 -4.79 -8.66
CA LYS A 174 -13.93 -4.92 -7.93
C LYS A 174 -14.49 -6.33 -7.81
N TYR A 175 -14.17 -7.22 -8.76
CA TYR A 175 -14.85 -8.52 -8.88
C TYR A 175 -13.83 -9.64 -9.06
N TYR A 176 -13.83 -10.60 -8.13
CA TYR A 176 -12.87 -11.70 -8.08
C TYR A 176 -12.84 -12.53 -9.38
N ASP A 177 -14.01 -12.70 -10.01
CA ASP A 177 -14.22 -13.59 -11.16
C ASP A 177 -14.14 -12.88 -12.52
N ASN A 178 -13.95 -11.57 -12.54
CA ASN A 178 -13.86 -10.81 -13.78
C ASN A 178 -12.40 -10.48 -14.12
N HIS A 179 -11.76 -11.42 -14.82
CA HIS A 179 -10.39 -11.30 -15.35
C HIS A 179 -10.16 -9.98 -16.09
N ASN A 180 -11.16 -9.47 -16.83
CA ASN A 180 -11.03 -8.21 -17.57
C ASN A 180 -10.82 -7.01 -16.63
N THR A 181 -11.39 -7.02 -15.41
CA THR A 181 -11.18 -5.92 -14.45
C THR A 181 -9.87 -6.06 -13.67
N ARG A 182 -9.34 -7.28 -13.55
CA ARG A 182 -8.06 -7.55 -12.87
C ARG A 182 -6.89 -7.05 -13.70
N ASP A 183 -6.91 -7.31 -15.01
CA ASP A 183 -5.82 -6.92 -15.89
C ASP A 183 -5.93 -5.45 -16.35
N HIS A 184 -7.15 -4.88 -16.43
CA HIS A 184 -7.34 -3.44 -16.70
C HIS A 184 -7.17 -2.55 -15.46
N GLY A 185 -7.31 -3.10 -14.24
CA GLY A 185 -7.09 -2.36 -12.98
C GLY A 185 -5.63 -2.33 -12.55
N ARG A 186 -4.81 -3.27 -13.04
CA ARG A 186 -3.38 -3.34 -12.74
C ARG A 186 -2.63 -2.21 -13.45
N ILE A 187 -2.08 -1.30 -12.65
CA ILE A 187 -1.24 -0.24 -13.14
C ILE A 187 0.19 -0.80 -13.19
N LEU A 188 0.64 -1.09 -14.41
CA LEU A 188 2.01 -1.50 -14.67
C LEU A 188 2.91 -0.27 -14.71
N CYS A 189 3.68 -0.08 -13.65
CA CYS A 189 4.69 0.97 -13.60
C CYS A 189 6.07 0.38 -13.88
N GLU A 190 6.46 0.41 -15.15
CA GLU A 190 7.81 0.01 -15.62
C GLU A 190 8.90 1.04 -15.24
N SER A 191 8.66 1.83 -14.20
CA SER A 191 9.50 2.96 -13.79
C SER A 191 9.99 2.82 -12.36
N MET A 192 11.06 3.53 -12.01
CA MET A 192 11.47 3.73 -10.63
C MET A 192 10.41 4.53 -9.86
N ILE A 193 9.51 3.81 -9.18
CA ILE A 193 8.68 4.41 -8.15
C ILE A 193 9.42 4.27 -6.84
N PHE A 194 9.77 5.42 -6.29
CA PHE A 194 10.35 5.51 -4.96
C PHE A 194 9.28 5.62 -3.89
N LYS A 195 8.07 6.09 -4.24
CA LYS A 195 7.00 6.10 -3.26
C LYS A 195 5.61 6.03 -3.86
N LEU A 196 4.77 5.16 -3.30
CA LEU A 196 3.31 5.17 -3.51
C LEU A 196 2.67 5.85 -2.30
N ARG A 197 2.01 7.00 -2.54
CA ARG A 197 1.36 7.78 -1.49
C ARG A 197 -0.15 7.70 -1.62
N MET A 198 -0.84 7.19 -0.60
CA MET A 198 -2.29 7.22 -0.48
C MET A 198 -2.72 8.31 0.51
N GLU A 199 -3.65 9.14 0.09
CA GLU A 199 -4.23 10.21 0.90
C GLU A 199 -5.74 10.02 0.99
N VAL A 200 -6.27 10.09 2.20
CA VAL A 200 -7.72 10.08 2.47
C VAL A 200 -8.11 11.46 3.00
N SER A 201 -9.10 12.11 2.40
CA SER A 201 -9.50 13.47 2.78
C SER A 201 -11.01 13.65 2.74
N SER A 202 -11.54 14.49 3.64
CA SER A 202 -12.94 14.91 3.58
C SER A 202 -13.23 15.67 2.27
N ILE A 203 -14.52 15.85 1.99
CA ILE A 203 -15.02 16.72 0.92
C ILE A 203 -14.84 18.18 1.34
#